data_AF-A0A0C3I7G1-F1
#
_entry.id   AF-A0A0C3I7G1-F1
#
_cell.length_a   1.000
_cell.length_b   1.000
_cell.length_c   1.000
_cell.angle_alpha   90.00
_cell.angle_beta   90.00
_cell.angle_gamma   90.00
#
_symmetry.space_group_name_H-M   'P 1'
#
loop_
_entity.id
_entity.type
_entity.pdbx_description
1 polymer ?
#
loop_
_entity_poly.entity_id
_entity_poly.type
_entity_poly.pdbx_seq_one_letter_code
_entity_poly.pdbx_strand_id
1 'polypeptide(L)'
;MAALVDLVHFQLENAKALSEILSQETHAITARVSSEIENIAKKKMTLIDQLRTTDQRIASHPHVNLLTEDKNLRQIVDQIQSIVLDCQQVNQVNGESLNRAQMSFNKLNNMLQRSHGKVGMTYNSGGKTHTISTLGTNIKA
;
A
#
# COMPACT_ATOMS: atom_id res chain seq x y z
N MET A 1 -13.46 -0.68 34.96
CA MET A 1 -13.76 -1.94 34.23
C MET A 1 -14.49 -1.67 32.91
N ALA A 2 -15.69 -1.08 32.90
CA ALA A 2 -16.44 -0.75 31.67
C ALA A 2 -15.61 0.03 30.62
N ALA A 3 -14.87 1.06 31.04
CA ALA A 3 -14.04 1.85 30.15
C ALA A 3 -12.93 1.05 29.42
N LEU A 4 -12.41 -0.03 30.00
CA LEU A 4 -11.42 -0.89 29.33
C LEU A 4 -12.08 -1.74 28.24
N VAL A 5 -13.24 -2.31 28.57
CA VAL A 5 -14.03 -3.12 27.64
C VAL A 5 -14.38 -2.29 26.40
N ASP A 6 -14.83 -1.04 26.61
CA ASP A 6 -15.13 -0.10 25.53
C ASP A 6 -13.89 0.20 24.66
N LEU A 7 -12.71 0.41 25.27
CA LEU A 7 -11.47 0.64 24.53
C LEU A 7 -11.06 -0.56 23.67
N VAL A 8 -11.21 -1.78 24.20
CA VAL A 8 -10.89 -3.02 23.47
C VAL A 8 -11.87 -3.24 22.32
N HIS A 9 -13.17 -3.00 22.53
CA HIS A 9 -14.15 -3.05 21.44
C HIS A 9 -13.89 -1.98 20.38
N PHE A 10 -13.51 -0.77 20.79
CA PHE A 10 -13.12 0.28 19.84
C PHE A 10 -11.88 -0.11 19.03
N GLN A 11 -10.89 -0.75 19.65
CA GLN A 11 -9.71 -1.28 18.96
C GLN A 11 -10.10 -2.36 17.94
N LEU A 12 -11.04 -3.24 18.27
CA LEU A 12 -11.56 -4.25 17.35
C LEU A 12 -12.23 -3.63 16.13
N GLU A 13 -13.08 -2.63 16.31
CA GLU A 13 -13.74 -1.94 15.20
C GLU A 13 -12.73 -1.20 14.31
N ASN A 14 -11.72 -0.56 14.90
CA ASN A 14 -10.63 0.06 14.13
C ASN A 14 -9.82 -0.97 13.33
N ALA A 15 -9.56 -2.16 13.89
CA ALA A 15 -8.84 -3.23 13.20
C ALA A 15 -9.63 -3.77 12.00
N LYS A 16 -10.96 -3.96 12.17
CA LYS A 16 -11.85 -4.36 11.07
C LYS A 16 -11.92 -3.30 9.99
N ALA A 17 -12.08 -2.03 10.37
CA ALA A 17 -12.08 -0.91 9.43
C ALA A 17 -10.76 -0.85 8.64
N LEU A 18 -9.62 -1.09 9.29
CA LEU A 18 -8.32 -1.14 8.60
C LEU A 18 -8.27 -2.28 7.58
N SER A 19 -8.78 -3.46 7.94
CA SER A 19 -8.87 -4.61 7.03
C SER A 19 -9.71 -4.29 5.79
N GLU A 20 -10.85 -3.63 5.97
CA GLU A 20 -11.71 -3.21 4.87
C GLU A 20 -11.00 -2.19 3.96
N ILE A 21 -10.33 -1.19 4.54
CA ILE A 21 -9.58 -0.18 3.78
C ILE A 21 -8.44 -0.83 2.99
N LEU A 22 -7.75 -1.82 3.55
CA LEU A 22 -6.69 -2.54 2.83
C LEU A 22 -7.23 -3.38 1.68
N SER A 23 -8.42 -3.98 1.84
CA SER A 23 -9.11 -4.63 0.73
C SER A 23 -9.47 -3.63 -0.37
N GLN A 24 -10.03 -2.47 -0.02
CA GLN A 24 -10.31 -1.40 -0.99
C GLN A 24 -9.02 -0.92 -1.68
N GLU A 25 -7.91 -0.82 -0.95
CA GLU A 25 -6.59 -0.47 -1.50
C GLU A 25 -6.15 -1.46 -2.57
N THR A 26 -6.30 -2.77 -2.32
CA THR A 26 -5.97 -3.82 -3.31
C THR A 26 -6.77 -3.64 -4.60
N HIS A 27 -8.06 -3.32 -4.49
CA HIS A 27 -8.91 -3.06 -5.66
C HIS A 27 -8.47 -1.80 -6.40
N ALA A 28 -8.20 -0.70 -5.70
CA ALA A 28 -7.78 0.57 -6.30
C ALA A 28 -6.40 0.45 -6.99
N ILE A 29 -5.46 -0.30 -6.40
CA ILE A 29 -4.15 -0.60 -7.01
C ILE A 29 -4.34 -1.40 -8.30
N THR A 30 -5.18 -2.45 -8.26
CA THR A 30 -5.45 -3.30 -9.42
C THR A 30 -6.13 -2.53 -10.54
N ALA A 31 -7.09 -1.68 -10.19
CA ALA A 31 -7.81 -0.79 -11.12
C ALA A 31 -6.96 0.40 -11.60
N ARG A 32 -5.79 0.64 -10.99
CA ARG A 32 -4.86 1.74 -11.30
C ARG A 32 -5.49 3.13 -11.14
N VAL A 33 -6.37 3.31 -10.16
CA VAL A 33 -7.07 4.57 -9.90
C VAL A 33 -6.27 5.39 -8.87
N SER A 34 -5.39 6.27 -9.36
CA SER A 34 -4.45 7.02 -8.52
C SER A 34 -5.12 7.91 -7.45
N SER A 35 -6.25 8.55 -7.78
CA SER A 35 -7.00 9.38 -6.84
C SER A 35 -7.58 8.58 -5.68
N GLU A 36 -8.05 7.35 -5.93
CA GLU A 36 -8.55 6.47 -4.88
C GLU A 36 -7.42 5.93 -4.00
N ILE A 37 -6.29 5.56 -4.60
CA ILE A 37 -5.09 5.14 -3.85
C ILE A 37 -4.66 6.24 -2.87
N GLU A 38 -4.65 7.52 -3.29
CA GLU A 38 -4.29 8.63 -2.41
C GLU A 38 -5.30 8.84 -1.27
N ASN A 39 -6.60 8.77 -1.57
CA ASN A 39 -7.64 8.92 -0.55
C ASN A 39 -7.58 7.77 0.47
N ILE A 40 -7.40 6.54 0.01
CA ILE A 40 -7.25 5.35 0.83
C ILE A 40 -6.00 5.46 1.72
N ALA A 41 -4.88 5.95 1.19
CA ALA A 41 -3.67 6.16 1.97
C ALA A 41 -3.88 7.14 3.15
N LYS A 42 -4.62 8.23 2.93
CA LYS A 42 -4.97 9.19 3.99
C LYS A 42 -5.81 8.54 5.09
N LYS A 43 -6.88 7.83 4.71
CA LYS A 43 -7.75 7.12 5.66
C LYS A 43 -7.00 6.04 6.43
N LYS A 44 -6.14 5.27 5.76
CA LYS A 44 -5.26 4.26 6.36
C LYS A 44 -4.36 4.87 7.43
N MET A 45 -3.75 6.02 7.15
CA MET A 45 -2.89 6.72 8.12
C MET A 45 -3.68 7.13 9.38
N THR A 46 -4.90 7.65 9.21
CA THR A 46 -5.77 8.01 10.33
C THR A 46 -6.12 6.79 11.20
N LEU A 47 -6.51 5.67 10.58
CA LEU A 47 -6.84 4.44 11.33
C LEU A 47 -5.63 3.87 12.07
N ILE A 48 -4.44 3.88 11.46
CA ILE A 48 -3.20 3.42 12.12
C ILE A 48 -2.89 4.29 13.34
N ASP A 49 -3.05 5.61 13.23
CA ASP A 49 -2.83 6.51 14.37
C ASP A 49 -3.86 6.31 15.48
N GLN A 50 -5.12 6.06 15.13
CA GLN A 50 -6.18 5.72 16.08
C GLN A 50 -5.92 4.38 16.79
N LEU A 51 -5.51 3.35 16.06
CA LEU A 51 -5.10 2.05 16.62
C LEU A 51 -3.95 2.22 17.60
N ARG A 52 -2.92 3.00 17.23
CA ARG A 52 -1.75 3.26 18.09
C ARG A 52 -2.14 4.03 19.35
N THR A 53 -2.95 5.07 19.22
CA THR A 53 -3.39 5.89 20.36
C THR A 53 -4.26 5.08 21.31
N THR A 54 -5.16 4.27 20.78
CA THR A 54 -6.04 3.40 21.57
C THR A 54 -5.24 2.31 22.28
N ASP A 55 -4.26 1.70 21.60
CA ASP A 55 -3.36 0.71 22.19
C ASP A 55 -2.55 1.29 23.37
N GLN A 56 -2.03 2.52 23.23
CA GLN A 56 -1.36 3.23 24.33
C GLN A 56 -2.30 3.50 25.51
N ARG A 57 -3.57 3.85 25.25
CA ARG A 57 -4.59 4.05 26.29
C ARG A 57 -4.94 2.73 26.99
N ILE A 58 -4.97 1.61 26.27
CA ILE A 58 -5.19 0.28 26.83
C ILE A 58 -3.99 -0.12 27.71
N ALA A 59 -2.76 0.06 27.22
CA ALA A 59 -1.53 -0.29 27.93
C ALA A 59 -1.34 0.52 29.23
N SER A 60 -1.79 1.78 29.24
CA SER A 60 -1.73 2.65 30.43
C SER A 60 -2.92 2.46 31.38
N HIS A 61 -3.90 1.62 31.04
CA HIS A 61 -5.11 1.48 31.84
C HIS A 61 -4.83 0.68 33.13
N PRO A 62 -5.31 1.13 34.32
CA PRO A 62 -5.03 0.47 35.62
C PRO A 62 -5.46 -1.00 35.70
N HIS A 63 -6.39 -1.40 34.83
CA HIS A 63 -6.96 -2.75 34.79
C HIS A 63 -6.47 -3.58 33.59
N VAL A 64 -5.33 -3.24 32.99
CA VAL A 64 -4.78 -3.96 31.81
C VAL A 64 -4.61 -5.47 32.04
N ASN A 65 -4.36 -5.91 33.29
CA ASN A 65 -4.25 -7.33 33.64
C ASN A 65 -5.55 -8.11 33.38
N LEU A 66 -6.71 -7.45 33.33
CA LEU A 66 -7.97 -8.10 32.97
C LEU A 66 -8.00 -8.64 31.55
N LEU A 67 -7.13 -8.13 30.65
CA LEU A 67 -7.03 -8.64 29.28
C LEU A 67 -6.53 -10.09 29.23
N THR A 68 -5.79 -10.53 30.24
CA THR A 68 -5.29 -11.90 30.37
C THR A 68 -6.10 -12.73 31.37
N GLU A 69 -6.69 -12.10 32.38
CA GLU A 69 -7.48 -12.77 33.42
C GLU A 69 -8.92 -13.08 32.98
N ASP A 70 -9.56 -12.18 32.22
CA ASP A 70 -10.92 -12.36 31.70
C ASP A 70 -10.90 -13.10 30.36
N LYS A 71 -11.55 -14.27 30.33
CA LYS A 71 -11.64 -15.12 29.14
C LYS A 71 -12.30 -14.40 27.95
N ASN A 72 -13.31 -13.57 28.19
CA ASN A 72 -14.00 -12.84 27.12
C ASN A 72 -13.10 -11.77 26.51
N LEU A 73 -12.41 -10.98 27.35
CA LEU A 73 -11.49 -9.96 26.87
C LEU A 73 -10.30 -10.56 26.14
N ARG A 74 -9.77 -11.68 26.65
CA ARG A 74 -8.71 -12.42 25.97
C ARG A 74 -9.12 -12.87 24.57
N GLN A 75 -10.34 -13.39 24.40
CA GLN A 75 -10.85 -13.77 23.08
C GLN A 75 -10.93 -12.57 22.12
N ILE A 76 -11.30 -11.39 22.60
CA ILE A 76 -11.35 -10.18 21.77
C ILE A 76 -9.93 -9.74 21.40
N VAL A 77 -8.98 -9.78 22.34
CA VAL A 77 -7.57 -9.48 22.07
C VAL A 77 -6.99 -10.43 21.04
N ASP A 78 -7.25 -11.73 21.15
CA ASP A 78 -6.80 -12.74 20.18
C ASP A 78 -7.39 -12.46 18.78
N GLN A 79 -8.67 -12.05 18.70
CA GLN A 79 -9.30 -11.63 17.44
C GLN A 79 -8.63 -10.39 16.84
N ILE A 80 -8.37 -9.36 17.66
CA ILE A 80 -7.67 -8.14 17.21
C ILE A 80 -6.30 -8.51 16.65
N GLN A 81 -5.53 -9.35 17.35
CA GLN A 81 -4.21 -9.77 16.91
C GLN A 81 -4.26 -10.51 15.57
N SER A 82 -5.22 -11.41 15.39
CA SER A 82 -5.43 -12.11 14.13
C SER A 82 -5.70 -11.13 12.98
N ILE A 83 -6.64 -10.20 13.17
CA ILE A 83 -6.99 -9.21 12.14
C ILE A 83 -5.79 -8.31 11.81
N VAL A 84 -5.05 -7.87 12.82
CA VAL A 84 -3.86 -7.03 12.59
C VAL A 84 -2.78 -7.79 11.82
N LEU A 85 -2.58 -9.07 12.11
CA LEU A 85 -1.63 -9.91 11.38
C LEU A 85 -2.04 -10.07 9.91
N ASP A 86 -3.32 -10.29 9.64
CA ASP A 86 -3.85 -10.33 8.27
C ASP A 86 -3.66 -8.98 7.55
N CYS A 87 -3.95 -7.87 8.25
CA CYS A 87 -3.71 -6.51 7.74
C CYS A 87 -2.24 -6.27 7.38
N GLN A 88 -1.29 -6.76 8.18
CA GLN A 88 0.14 -6.64 7.87
C GLN A 88 0.49 -7.36 6.56
N GLN A 89 -0.02 -8.58 6.38
CA GLN A 89 0.21 -9.37 5.18
C GLN A 89 -0.37 -8.68 3.93
N VAL A 90 -1.63 -8.22 4.00
CA VAL A 90 -2.27 -7.52 2.87
C VAL A 90 -1.55 -6.21 2.54
N ASN A 91 -1.17 -5.42 3.55
CA ASN A 91 -0.45 -4.17 3.35
C ASN A 91 0.93 -4.41 2.70
N GLN A 92 1.62 -5.49 3.04
CA GLN A 92 2.87 -5.87 2.38
C GLN A 92 2.65 -6.16 0.89
N VAL A 93 1.65 -6.99 0.55
CA VAL A 93 1.30 -7.33 -0.84
C VAL A 93 0.91 -6.08 -1.65
N ASN A 94 0.14 -5.18 -1.05
CA ASN A 94 -0.23 -3.90 -1.66
C ASN A 94 1.01 -3.02 -1.91
N GLY A 95 1.91 -2.92 -0.93
CA GLY A 95 3.17 -2.17 -1.05
C GLY A 95 4.07 -2.69 -2.16
N GLU A 96 4.24 -4.01 -2.27
CA GLU A 96 4.98 -4.63 -3.36
C GLU A 96 4.35 -4.36 -4.73
N SER A 97 3.02 -4.40 -4.81
CA SER A 97 2.28 -4.14 -6.05
C SER A 97 2.44 -2.70 -6.52
N LEU A 98 2.38 -1.74 -5.61
CA LEU A 98 2.68 -0.33 -5.89
C LEU A 98 4.11 -0.11 -6.35
N ASN A 99 5.08 -0.73 -5.67
CA ASN A 99 6.50 -0.63 -6.06
C ASN A 99 6.74 -1.19 -7.47
N ARG A 100 6.18 -2.37 -7.79
CA ARG A 100 6.24 -2.94 -9.14
C ARG A 100 5.63 -2.01 -10.19
N ALA A 101 4.49 -1.40 -9.90
CA ALA A 101 3.84 -0.45 -10.80
C ALA A 101 4.74 0.77 -11.04
N GLN A 102 5.33 1.33 -9.99
CA GLN A 102 6.26 2.46 -10.07
C GLN A 102 7.52 2.13 -10.88
N MET A 103 8.16 1.00 -10.63
CA MET A 103 9.34 0.56 -11.38
C MET A 103 9.03 0.39 -12.87
N SER A 104 7.87 -0.20 -13.20
CA SER A 104 7.43 -0.39 -14.58
C SER A 104 7.19 0.95 -15.27
N PHE A 105 6.56 1.90 -14.58
CA PHE A 105 6.35 3.26 -15.09
C PHE A 105 7.68 3.99 -15.33
N ASN A 106 8.61 3.94 -14.37
CA ASN A 106 9.92 4.54 -14.50
C ASN A 106 10.71 3.96 -15.68
N LYS A 107 10.64 2.64 -15.88
CA LYS A 107 11.26 1.97 -17.04
C LYS A 107 10.66 2.48 -18.35
N LEU A 108 9.34 2.59 -18.45
CA LEU A 108 8.65 3.15 -19.62
C LEU A 108 9.09 4.59 -19.89
N ASN A 109 9.07 5.44 -18.88
CA ASN A 109 9.47 6.84 -18.99
C ASN A 109 10.93 6.98 -19.50
N ASN A 110 11.85 6.19 -18.93
CA ASN A 110 13.24 6.14 -19.39
C ASN A 110 13.37 5.70 -20.86
N MET A 111 12.56 4.73 -21.32
CA MET A 111 12.54 4.31 -22.72
C MET A 111 12.02 5.41 -23.64
N LEU A 112 10.95 6.11 -23.25
CA LEU A 112 10.39 7.23 -24.01
C LEU A 112 11.40 8.38 -24.13
N GLN A 113 12.05 8.77 -23.05
CA GLN A 113 13.10 9.81 -23.07
C GLN A 113 14.28 9.43 -23.98
N ARG A 114 14.74 8.17 -23.92
CA ARG A 114 15.78 7.66 -24.84
C ARG A 114 15.32 7.62 -26.30
N SER A 115 14.04 7.34 -26.55
CA SER A 115 13.45 7.41 -27.89
C SER A 115 13.45 8.83 -28.43
N HIS A 116 12.98 9.81 -27.64
CA HIS A 116 12.97 11.22 -28.04
C HIS A 116 14.39 11.79 -28.25
N GLY A 117 15.38 11.38 -27.46
CA GLY A 117 16.78 11.76 -27.65
C GLY A 117 17.44 11.21 -28.92
N LYS A 118 16.87 10.16 -29.54
CA LYS A 118 17.35 9.61 -30.82
C LYS A 118 16.61 10.15 -32.05
N VAL A 119 15.39 10.69 -31.89
CA VAL A 119 14.60 11.25 -33.00
C VAL A 119 15.12 12.63 -33.43
N GLY A 120 15.87 13.34 -32.57
CA GLY A 120 16.48 14.64 -32.89
C GLY A 120 17.91 14.61 -33.47
N MET A 121 18.51 13.43 -33.65
CA MET A 121 19.93 13.28 -34.04
C MET A 121 20.12 12.76 -35.47
N THR A 122 19.27 13.21 -36.40
CA THR A 122 19.48 13.01 -37.83
C THR A 122 19.49 14.34 -38.59
N TYR A 123 20.71 14.84 -38.76
CA TYR A 123 21.23 15.77 -39.78
C TYR A 123 20.57 17.15 -40.01
N ASN A 124 21.29 18.19 -39.59
CA ASN A 124 21.91 19.15 -40.50
C ASN A 124 23.30 19.50 -39.88
N SER A 125 24.47 19.60 -40.52
CA SER A 125 24.93 19.67 -41.90
C SER A 125 26.44 19.30 -41.84
N GLY A 126 27.02 18.49 -42.74
CA GLY A 126 28.49 18.46 -42.89
C GLY A 126 29.26 17.15 -43.09
N GLY A 127 28.62 16.00 -43.36
CA GLY A 127 29.27 14.94 -44.14
C GLY A 127 29.62 13.64 -43.42
N LYS A 128 28.98 12.57 -43.92
CA LYS A 128 29.24 11.13 -43.78
C LYS A 128 28.80 10.45 -42.48
N THR A 129 27.62 9.85 -42.53
CA THR A 129 27.33 8.57 -41.85
C THR A 129 26.35 7.75 -42.68
N HIS A 130 26.68 6.46 -42.80
CA HIS A 130 26.08 5.50 -43.69
C HIS A 130 24.60 5.24 -43.38
N THR A 131 23.74 5.43 -44.38
CA THR A 131 22.37 4.92 -44.40
C THR A 131 22.39 3.50 -44.95
N ILE A 132 22.32 2.50 -44.06
CA ILE A 132 21.86 1.17 -44.45
C ILE A 132 20.57 0.88 -43.70
N SER A 133 19.52 0.87 -44.51
CA SER A 133 18.17 0.37 -44.29
C SER A 133 18.13 -0.89 -43.44
N THR A 134 17.18 -1.00 -42.51
CA THR A 134 15.98 -1.79 -42.80
C THR A 134 14.89 -1.49 -41.78
N LEU A 135 13.79 -1.01 -42.33
CA LEU A 135 12.47 -0.93 -41.72
C LEU A 135 12.09 -2.28 -41.09
N GLY A 136 11.65 -2.22 -39.83
CA GLY A 136 10.62 -3.09 -39.29
C GLY A 136 10.94 -4.58 -39.14
N THR A 137 11.40 -4.99 -37.96
CA THR A 137 10.85 -6.08 -37.11
C THR A 137 11.93 -6.56 -36.14
N ASN A 138 11.78 -6.23 -34.86
CA ASN A 138 12.37 -7.00 -33.77
C ASN A 138 11.39 -6.99 -32.60
N ILE A 139 10.20 -7.57 -32.84
CA ILE A 139 9.35 -8.06 -31.76
C ILE A 139 9.95 -9.41 -31.37
N LYS A 140 10.47 -9.50 -30.15
CA LYS A 140 10.81 -10.79 -29.53
C LYS A 140 9.56 -11.30 -28.83
N ALA A 141 9.09 -12.48 -29.23
CA ALA A 141 8.25 -13.34 -28.41
C ALA A 141 9.08 -13.93 -27.26
#